data_AF-A0A2V7VJN7-F1
#
_entry.id   AF-A0A2V7VJN7-F1
#
_cell.length_a   1.000
_cell.length_b   1.000
_cell.length_c   1.000
_cell.angle_alpha   90.00
_cell.angle_beta   90.00
_cell.angle_gamma   90.00
#
_symmetry.space_group_name_H-M   'P 1'
#
loop_
_entity.id
_entity.type
_entity.pdbx_description
1 polymer ?
#
loop_
_entity_poly.entity_id
_entity_poly.type
_entity_poly.pdbx_seq_one_letter_code
_entity_poly.pdbx_strand_id
1 'polypeptide(L)'
;MVILPRARTALLVPFALMVAAVLACRQPARGPNAIRLVDNFDAKLVEGSPTKAAAPARRTEWRFDAPAPSPAPSAFPATRGWEAGPGVSGLAVRDGRLVGRTTSDFPVLHLERTTGLENADQLQAVEIRLRASKGANLSMATRPAPTVDLQHEIDLARAVFPWTTATPIIAGDQAQTYTMTPAVPVEGARIRHLMIRPTDAAGADFAVESVRLVFRREQLASVPSGVSWQGLRDIFRETLVTRSPETVRFQVTLPSRPVLHVALGTPEDGPVTFKIGVRRGDRDAAVMTRTLTTPYRWEPRVVDLAPFAGAPVTLSLSATSDKDGTIALWGAPAIRQRAAPDAGPGAPAQIVILIHGDTLRKDHLDVYGYERPTAPTLRRLAGEGALFDNA
;
A
#
# COMPACT_ATOMS: atom_id res chain seq x y z
N MET A 1 -52.89 63.98 -62.34
CA MET A 1 -52.27 63.31 -63.49
C MET A 1 -51.87 61.91 -63.00
N VAL A 2 -52.78 60.92 -63.12
CA VAL A 2 -52.69 59.79 -64.09
C VAL A 2 -51.68 58.75 -63.54
N ILE A 3 -52.00 57.57 -62.96
CA ILE A 3 -52.95 56.47 -63.29
C ILE A 3 -53.07 55.50 -62.08
N LEU A 4 -54.27 55.00 -61.79
CA LEU A 4 -54.52 53.72 -61.08
C LEU A 4 -54.37 52.56 -62.08
N PRO A 5 -53.94 51.32 -61.73
CA PRO A 5 -54.97 50.27 -61.59
C PRO A 5 -54.63 48.97 -60.78
N ARG A 6 -55.73 48.36 -60.31
CA ARG A 6 -56.15 46.93 -60.37
C ARG A 6 -55.51 45.85 -59.46
N ALA A 7 -56.36 45.47 -58.51
CA ALA A 7 -56.70 44.13 -57.98
C ALA A 7 -56.33 42.87 -58.79
N ARG A 8 -56.05 41.75 -58.08
CA ARG A 8 -56.87 40.50 -58.03
C ARG A 8 -56.27 39.37 -57.16
N THR A 9 -57.06 38.93 -56.19
CA THR A 9 -57.44 37.54 -55.78
C THR A 9 -56.44 36.41 -55.47
N ALA A 10 -56.82 35.65 -54.41
CA ALA A 10 -56.51 34.24 -54.05
C ALA A 10 -55.16 33.99 -53.34
N LEU A 11 -55.02 33.17 -52.28
CA LEU A 11 -55.73 31.94 -51.90
C LEU A 11 -55.54 31.68 -50.38
N LEU A 12 -56.56 31.20 -49.69
CA LEU A 12 -56.50 30.69 -48.30
C LEU A 12 -55.89 29.28 -48.28
N VAL A 13 -54.94 29.02 -47.37
CA VAL A 13 -54.53 27.67 -46.92
C VAL A 13 -54.33 27.72 -45.40
N PRO A 14 -54.89 26.77 -44.62
CA PRO A 14 -54.91 26.85 -43.16
C PRO A 14 -53.60 26.31 -42.56
N PHE A 15 -53.02 27.05 -41.61
CA PHE A 15 -51.86 26.57 -40.84
C PHE A 15 -52.39 25.77 -39.64
N ALA A 16 -52.28 24.44 -39.74
CA ALA A 16 -52.64 23.53 -38.67
C ALA A 16 -51.67 23.68 -37.48
N LEU A 17 -52.24 23.86 -36.28
CA LEU A 17 -51.54 23.69 -35.01
C LEU A 17 -51.05 22.22 -34.90
N MET A 18 -49.74 22.03 -34.76
CA MET A 18 -49.18 20.82 -34.16
C MET A 18 -48.60 21.17 -32.78
N VAL A 19 -49.36 20.84 -31.74
CA VAL A 19 -48.88 20.81 -30.35
C VAL A 19 -48.04 19.55 -30.20
N ALA A 20 -46.72 19.70 -30.32
CA ALA A 20 -45.78 18.62 -29.98
C ALA A 20 -45.68 18.52 -28.45
N ALA A 21 -46.30 17.49 -27.88
CA ALA A 21 -46.14 17.12 -26.48
C ALA A 21 -44.69 16.68 -26.24
N VAL A 22 -43.89 17.55 -25.62
CA VAL A 22 -42.57 17.21 -25.10
C VAL A 22 -42.79 16.38 -23.84
N LEU A 23 -42.85 15.06 -23.99
CA LEU A 23 -42.56 14.11 -22.92
C LEU A 23 -41.08 14.30 -22.54
N ALA A 24 -40.84 15.24 -21.63
CA ALA A 24 -39.56 15.41 -20.97
C ALA A 24 -39.33 14.17 -20.08
N CYS A 25 -38.76 13.12 -20.68
CA CYS A 25 -37.99 12.14 -19.93
C CYS A 25 -36.86 12.91 -19.25
N ARG A 26 -37.07 13.34 -18.00
CA ARG A 26 -36.00 13.75 -17.09
C ARG A 26 -35.07 12.54 -16.97
N GLN A 27 -34.04 12.47 -17.82
CA GLN A 27 -32.92 11.59 -17.56
C GLN A 27 -32.36 12.02 -16.20
N PRO A 28 -32.39 11.16 -15.17
CA PRO A 28 -31.70 11.48 -13.93
C PRO A 28 -30.24 11.75 -14.30
N ALA A 29 -29.69 12.85 -13.80
CA ALA A 29 -28.31 13.23 -14.03
C ALA A 29 -27.42 11.99 -13.85
N ARG A 30 -26.59 11.68 -14.87
CA ARG A 30 -25.64 10.56 -14.80
C ARG A 30 -24.66 10.88 -13.67
N GLY A 31 -24.97 10.37 -12.46
CA GLY A 31 -24.04 10.37 -11.35
C GLY A 31 -22.75 9.63 -11.74
N PRO A 32 -21.67 9.80 -10.97
CA PRO A 32 -20.40 9.15 -11.27
C PRO A 32 -20.60 7.63 -11.42
N ASN A 33 -20.06 7.04 -12.48
CA ASN A 33 -20.18 5.60 -12.79
C ASN A 33 -19.60 4.70 -11.66
N ALA A 34 -18.76 5.28 -10.81
CA ALA A 34 -18.22 4.65 -9.61
C ALA A 34 -18.09 5.66 -8.46
N ILE A 35 -18.39 5.23 -7.25
CA ILE A 35 -18.18 5.96 -5.99
C ILE A 35 -17.10 5.18 -5.23
N ARG A 36 -15.89 5.73 -5.14
CA ARG A 36 -14.81 5.17 -4.32
C ARG A 36 -15.00 5.66 -2.89
N LEU A 37 -15.14 4.75 -1.93
CA LEU A 37 -15.44 5.15 -0.55
C LEU A 37 -14.25 5.84 0.12
N VAL A 38 -13.03 5.51 -0.29
CA VAL A 38 -11.78 6.16 0.17
C VAL A 38 -11.73 7.65 -0.19
N ASP A 39 -12.30 8.06 -1.34
CA ASP A 39 -12.33 9.47 -1.75
C ASP A 39 -13.31 10.30 -0.89
N ASN A 40 -14.23 9.63 -0.20
CA ASN A 40 -15.26 10.23 0.66
C ASN A 40 -14.98 9.97 2.16
N PHE A 41 -13.79 9.50 2.51
CA PHE A 41 -13.44 9.20 3.90
C PHE A 41 -13.01 10.46 4.65
N ASP A 42 -13.52 10.61 5.88
CA ASP A 42 -13.04 11.54 6.90
C ASP A 42 -12.94 10.77 8.23
N ALA A 43 -11.92 11.06 9.04
CA ALA A 43 -11.72 10.38 10.32
C ALA A 43 -12.92 10.48 11.28
N LYS A 44 -13.75 11.52 11.15
CA LYS A 44 -15.00 11.70 11.92
C LYS A 44 -16.08 10.68 11.59
N LEU A 45 -15.95 9.95 10.48
CA LEU A 45 -16.87 8.88 10.09
C LEU A 45 -16.63 7.58 10.86
N VAL A 46 -15.51 7.49 11.60
CA VAL A 46 -15.14 6.33 12.40
C VAL A 46 -15.81 6.43 13.76
N GLU A 47 -16.57 5.40 14.12
CA GLU A 47 -17.22 5.27 15.42
C GLU A 47 -16.79 3.96 16.11
N GLY A 48 -16.83 3.93 17.44
CA GLY A 48 -16.53 2.72 18.20
C GLY A 48 -15.04 2.39 18.33
N SER A 49 -14.15 3.38 18.13
CA SER A 49 -12.72 3.22 18.37
C SER A 49 -12.45 2.83 19.83
N PRO A 50 -11.58 1.83 20.10
CA PRO A 50 -11.21 1.47 21.45
C PRO A 50 -10.65 2.68 22.21
N THR A 51 -11.16 2.92 23.43
CA THR A 51 -10.70 4.02 24.29
C THR A 51 -9.35 3.73 24.93
N LYS A 52 -8.96 2.46 24.99
CA LYS A 52 -7.65 2.02 25.49
C LYS A 52 -6.73 1.76 24.29
N ALA A 53 -5.54 2.36 24.32
CA ALA A 53 -4.49 2.03 23.37
C ALA A 53 -4.22 0.53 23.39
N ALA A 54 -4.14 -0.10 22.21
CA ALA A 54 -3.77 -1.50 22.10
C ALA A 54 -2.44 -1.73 22.85
N ALA A 55 -2.31 -2.87 23.53
CA ALA A 55 -1.06 -3.23 24.18
C ALA A 55 0.09 -3.12 23.16
N PRO A 56 1.21 -2.45 23.50
CA PRO A 56 2.28 -2.22 22.57
C PRO A 56 2.77 -3.56 22.02
N ALA A 57 2.89 -3.65 20.69
CA ALA A 57 3.41 -4.83 20.04
C ALA A 57 4.82 -5.15 20.58
N ARG A 58 5.17 -6.43 20.64
CA ARG A 58 6.53 -6.84 21.00
C ARG A 58 7.50 -6.27 19.97
N ARG A 59 8.34 -5.34 20.43
CA ARG A 59 9.34 -4.69 19.58
C ARG A 59 10.47 -5.67 19.27
N THR A 60 10.92 -5.65 18.02
CA THR A 60 12.19 -6.29 17.64
C THR A 60 13.27 -5.23 17.74
N GLU A 61 13.87 -5.12 18.92
CA GLU A 61 14.77 -4.03 19.27
C GLU A 61 16.00 -4.54 20.02
N TRP A 62 17.18 -4.09 19.61
CA TRP A 62 18.43 -4.27 20.32
C TRP A 62 18.81 -2.95 20.97
N ARG A 63 18.85 -2.96 22.30
CA ARG A 63 19.32 -1.85 23.14
C ARG A 63 20.58 -2.27 23.87
N PHE A 64 21.57 -1.39 23.88
CA PHE A 64 22.86 -1.66 24.51
C PHE A 64 22.93 -1.13 25.95
N ASP A 65 22.00 -0.25 26.34
CA ASP A 65 21.81 0.26 27.71
C ASP A 65 20.87 -0.60 28.58
N ALA A 66 20.11 -1.49 27.96
CA ALA A 66 19.30 -2.48 28.65
C ALA A 66 20.17 -3.60 29.27
N PRO A 67 19.63 -4.44 30.17
CA PRO A 67 20.30 -5.67 30.59
C PRO A 67 20.70 -6.55 29.40
N ALA A 68 21.80 -7.28 29.53
CA ALA A 68 22.21 -8.23 28.49
C ALA A 68 21.14 -9.31 28.26
N PRO A 69 20.97 -9.81 27.01
CA PRO A 69 20.01 -10.87 26.73
C PRO A 69 20.25 -12.09 27.62
N SER A 70 19.16 -12.70 28.10
CA SER A 70 19.19 -13.97 28.83
C SER A 70 18.24 -14.97 28.16
N PRO A 71 18.75 -16.12 27.68
CA PRO A 71 20.16 -16.52 27.68
C PRO A 71 21.02 -15.62 26.77
N ALA A 72 22.33 -15.57 27.03
CA ALA A 72 23.27 -14.86 26.16
C ALA A 72 23.34 -15.51 24.77
N PRO A 73 23.57 -14.74 23.70
CA PRO A 73 23.79 -15.30 22.37
C PRO A 73 24.99 -16.25 22.34
N SER A 74 24.89 -17.34 21.58
CA SER A 74 25.97 -18.33 21.44
C SER A 74 27.19 -17.75 20.71
N ALA A 75 26.96 -16.94 19.68
CA ALA A 75 27.99 -16.19 18.97
C ALA A 75 28.10 -14.76 19.52
N PHE A 76 29.33 -14.27 19.68
CA PHE A 76 29.64 -12.90 20.09
C PHE A 76 28.89 -12.40 21.36
N PRO A 77 28.94 -13.14 22.48
CA PRO A 77 28.18 -12.76 23.69
C PRO A 77 28.59 -11.40 24.27
N ALA A 78 29.88 -11.02 24.18
CA ALA A 78 30.39 -9.74 24.68
C ALA A 78 29.78 -8.51 23.99
N THR A 79 29.33 -8.68 22.75
CA THR A 79 28.67 -7.66 21.92
C THR A 79 27.19 -7.96 21.72
N ARG A 80 26.62 -8.85 22.56
CA ARG A 80 25.20 -9.24 22.53
C ARG A 80 24.76 -9.76 21.16
N GLY A 81 25.62 -10.55 20.50
CA GLY A 81 25.36 -11.18 19.21
C GLY A 81 25.86 -10.42 17.99
N TRP A 82 26.34 -9.18 18.17
CA TRP A 82 26.83 -8.35 17.06
C TRP A 82 28.28 -8.69 16.70
N GLU A 83 28.50 -9.01 15.43
CA GLU A 83 29.80 -9.31 14.86
C GLU A 83 30.46 -8.05 14.27
N ALA A 84 31.77 -7.93 14.49
CA ALA A 84 32.62 -7.03 13.74
C ALA A 84 32.98 -7.70 12.40
N GLY A 85 32.25 -7.36 11.34
CA GLY A 85 32.54 -7.83 10.00
C GLY A 85 33.73 -7.09 9.36
N PRO A 86 33.97 -7.30 8.04
CA PRO A 86 35.01 -6.60 7.32
C PRO A 86 34.89 -5.07 7.48
N GLY A 87 36.04 -4.40 7.64
CA GLY A 87 36.08 -2.94 7.80
C GLY A 87 35.74 -2.43 9.21
N VAL A 88 35.56 -3.28 10.22
CA VAL A 88 35.28 -2.89 11.61
C VAL A 88 36.37 -3.41 12.56
N SER A 89 36.82 -2.58 13.49
CA SER A 89 37.72 -2.97 14.56
C SER A 89 37.25 -2.46 15.93
N GLY A 90 37.70 -3.13 17.00
CA GLY A 90 37.45 -2.70 18.38
C GLY A 90 35.99 -2.72 18.82
N LEU A 91 35.15 -3.55 18.20
CA LEU A 91 33.71 -3.64 18.52
C LEU A 91 33.50 -4.10 19.96
N ALA A 92 32.80 -3.31 20.76
CA ALA A 92 32.51 -3.62 22.16
C ALA A 92 31.23 -2.91 22.62
N VAL A 93 30.61 -3.42 23.68
CA VAL A 93 29.57 -2.66 24.40
C VAL A 93 30.24 -1.85 25.51
N ARG A 94 30.11 -0.52 25.47
CA ARG A 94 30.63 0.43 26.47
C ARG A 94 29.60 1.50 26.76
N ASP A 95 29.38 1.82 28.03
CA ASP A 95 28.47 2.87 28.48
C ASP A 95 27.08 2.81 27.84
N GLY A 96 26.54 1.59 27.72
CA GLY A 96 25.23 1.36 27.13
C GLY A 96 25.16 1.50 25.60
N ARG A 97 26.31 1.45 24.90
CA ARG A 97 26.40 1.61 23.44
C ARG A 97 27.26 0.53 22.81
N LEU A 98 26.92 0.09 21.60
CA LEU A 98 27.81 -0.70 20.76
C LEU A 98 28.75 0.24 20.01
N VAL A 99 30.02 0.24 20.38
CA VAL A 99 31.05 1.14 19.86
C VAL A 99 32.08 0.38 19.04
N GLY A 100 32.66 1.06 18.06
CA GLY A 100 33.77 0.52 17.26
C GLY A 100 34.36 1.58 16.34
N ARG A 101 35.40 1.17 15.60
CA ARG A 101 36.09 2.03 14.63
C ARG A 101 36.04 1.40 13.25
N THR A 102 35.77 2.21 12.23
CA THR A 102 35.82 1.77 10.84
C THR A 102 37.27 1.76 10.35
N THR A 103 37.65 0.70 9.64
CA THR A 103 38.97 0.52 9.03
C THR A 103 38.93 0.61 7.50
N SER A 104 37.74 0.57 6.91
CA SER A 104 37.50 0.80 5.47
C SER A 104 36.35 1.78 5.28
N ASP A 105 36.12 2.19 4.03
CA ASP A 105 34.95 2.96 3.61
C ASP A 105 33.66 2.10 3.62
N PHE A 106 33.75 0.77 3.66
CA PHE A 106 32.59 -0.14 3.71
C PHE A 106 32.66 -1.06 4.93
N PRO A 107 32.51 -0.51 6.15
CA PRO A 107 32.45 -1.28 7.38
C PRO A 107 31.12 -2.05 7.48
N VAL A 108 31.16 -3.30 7.93
CA VAL A 108 29.94 -4.09 8.13
C VAL A 108 29.82 -4.54 9.59
N LEU A 109 28.75 -4.11 10.24
CA LEU A 109 28.22 -4.73 11.45
C LEU A 109 27.24 -5.82 11.05
N HIS A 110 27.36 -7.00 11.62
CA HIS A 110 26.50 -8.14 11.30
C HIS A 110 25.81 -8.68 12.55
N LEU A 111 24.55 -9.08 12.40
CA LEU A 111 23.77 -9.78 13.40
C LEU A 111 22.97 -10.90 12.74
N GLU A 112 23.06 -12.11 13.28
CA GLU A 112 22.11 -13.19 12.98
C GLU A 112 20.94 -13.16 13.97
N ARG A 113 19.73 -13.06 13.44
CA ARG A 113 18.48 -13.25 14.19
C ARG A 113 18.18 -14.74 14.30
N THR A 114 18.10 -15.23 15.54
CA THR A 114 17.74 -16.63 15.84
C THR A 114 16.30 -16.79 16.34
N THR A 115 15.59 -15.68 16.55
CA THR A 115 14.20 -15.64 17.05
C THR A 115 13.36 -14.65 16.24
N GLY A 116 12.04 -14.83 16.25
CA GLY A 116 11.12 -13.96 15.50
C GLY A 116 11.18 -14.18 13.98
N LEU A 117 11.70 -15.33 13.53
CA LEU A 117 11.77 -15.72 12.12
C LEU A 117 10.45 -16.35 11.63
N GLU A 118 9.54 -16.65 12.53
CA GLU A 118 8.16 -17.02 12.24
C GLU A 118 7.28 -15.82 11.85
N ASN A 119 7.79 -14.59 11.99
CA ASN A 119 7.03 -13.37 11.72
C ASN A 119 6.84 -13.14 10.21
N ALA A 120 5.65 -13.46 9.71
CA ALA A 120 5.26 -13.23 8.31
C ALA A 120 4.90 -11.75 8.00
N ASP A 121 4.99 -10.85 8.97
CA ASP A 121 4.65 -9.45 8.74
C ASP A 121 5.74 -8.69 7.98
N GLN A 122 5.35 -7.59 7.33
CA GLN A 122 6.23 -6.78 6.52
C GLN A 122 7.03 -5.80 7.39
N LEU A 123 8.32 -5.69 7.11
CA LEU A 123 9.19 -4.66 7.66
C LEU A 123 8.77 -3.30 7.09
N GLN A 124 8.33 -2.41 7.96
CA GLN A 124 7.91 -1.07 7.60
C GLN A 124 9.10 -0.10 7.60
N ALA A 125 9.93 -0.20 8.64
CA ALA A 125 11.09 0.66 8.81
C ALA A 125 12.15 0.00 9.68
N VAL A 126 13.38 0.50 9.56
CA VAL A 126 14.45 0.26 10.52
C VAL A 126 14.83 1.58 11.15
N GLU A 127 14.82 1.62 12.48
CA GLU A 127 15.24 2.77 13.26
C GLU A 127 16.57 2.44 13.92
N ILE A 128 17.58 3.28 13.69
CA ILE A 128 18.91 3.14 14.28
C ILE A 128 19.25 4.45 14.98
N ARG A 129 19.48 4.39 16.29
CA ARG A 129 20.02 5.52 17.04
C ARG A 129 21.53 5.41 17.08
N LEU A 130 22.21 6.30 16.36
CA LEU A 130 23.62 6.19 16.02
C LEU A 130 24.31 7.55 16.06
N ARG A 131 25.57 7.54 16.49
CA ARG A 131 26.56 8.59 16.25
C ARG A 131 27.67 8.03 15.35
N ALA A 132 28.10 8.80 14.35
CA ALA A 132 29.33 8.53 13.60
C ALA A 132 30.16 9.82 13.50
N SER A 133 31.46 9.73 13.74
CA SER A 133 32.37 10.90 13.72
C SER A 133 32.67 11.43 12.32
N LYS A 134 32.51 10.61 11.26
CA LYS A 134 32.78 10.94 9.86
C LYS A 134 31.80 10.21 8.94
N GLY A 135 31.73 10.67 7.69
CA GLY A 135 30.92 10.08 6.61
C GLY A 135 29.57 10.77 6.43
N ALA A 136 28.82 10.30 5.45
CA ALA A 136 27.61 10.91 4.94
C ALA A 136 26.41 9.97 4.91
N ASN A 137 26.61 8.65 4.89
CA ASN A 137 25.50 7.70 4.74
C ASN A 137 25.56 6.54 5.73
N LEU A 138 24.40 6.20 6.28
CA LEU A 138 24.09 4.93 6.94
C LEU A 138 23.31 4.06 5.95
N SER A 139 23.66 2.79 5.83
CA SER A 139 22.89 1.85 5.02
C SER A 139 22.82 0.47 5.65
N MET A 140 21.90 -0.35 5.13
CA MET A 140 21.74 -1.71 5.59
C MET A 140 21.26 -2.66 4.48
N ALA A 141 21.46 -3.95 4.74
CA ALA A 141 20.91 -5.03 3.95
C ALA A 141 20.45 -6.18 4.86
N THR A 142 19.55 -7.00 4.33
CA THR A 142 19.05 -8.21 5.02
C THR A 142 19.18 -9.43 4.13
N ARG A 143 19.43 -10.61 4.70
CA ARG A 143 19.44 -11.88 3.96
C ARG A 143 18.61 -12.97 4.68
N PRO A 144 17.87 -13.81 3.93
CA PRO A 144 17.14 -14.94 4.49
C PRO A 144 17.97 -16.23 4.57
N ALA A 145 19.14 -16.26 3.93
CA ALA A 145 19.98 -17.45 3.81
C ALA A 145 20.37 -18.01 5.18
N PRO A 146 20.63 -19.33 5.32
CA PRO A 146 21.10 -19.90 6.58
C PRO A 146 22.47 -19.40 7.04
N THR A 147 23.30 -18.96 6.10
CA THR A 147 24.62 -18.37 6.32
C THR A 147 24.80 -17.17 5.39
N VAL A 148 25.78 -16.32 5.70
CA VAL A 148 26.15 -15.16 4.88
C VAL A 148 27.67 -15.06 4.76
N ASP A 149 28.17 -14.80 3.56
CA ASP A 149 29.55 -14.41 3.31
C ASP A 149 29.61 -12.87 3.23
N LEU A 150 30.12 -12.24 4.28
CA LEU A 150 30.15 -10.77 4.36
C LEU A 150 31.05 -10.14 3.31
N GLN A 151 32.12 -10.80 2.87
CA GLN A 151 33.01 -10.24 1.85
C GLN A 151 32.33 -10.28 0.48
N HIS A 152 31.68 -11.40 0.15
CA HIS A 152 30.90 -11.52 -1.08
C HIS A 152 29.77 -10.47 -1.15
N GLU A 153 29.10 -10.21 -0.04
CA GLU A 153 28.06 -9.18 0.07
C GLU A 153 28.60 -7.76 -0.21
N ILE A 154 29.80 -7.45 0.27
CA ILE A 154 30.47 -6.16 0.00
C ILE A 154 30.83 -6.05 -1.48
N ASP A 155 31.42 -7.09 -2.05
CA ASP A 155 31.85 -7.10 -3.45
C ASP A 155 30.65 -6.91 -4.40
N LEU A 156 29.54 -7.60 -4.12
CA LEU A 156 28.29 -7.46 -4.86
C LEU A 156 27.70 -6.04 -4.73
N ALA A 157 27.74 -5.47 -3.52
CA ALA A 157 27.23 -4.13 -3.25
C ALA A 157 28.01 -3.03 -3.99
N ARG A 158 29.32 -3.20 -4.15
CA ARG A 158 30.16 -2.27 -4.92
C ARG A 158 29.99 -2.40 -6.42
N ALA A 159 29.85 -3.63 -6.91
CA ALA A 159 29.88 -3.90 -8.34
C ALA A 159 28.50 -3.76 -9.01
N VAL A 160 27.42 -4.19 -8.36
CA VAL A 160 26.13 -4.41 -9.05
C VAL A 160 24.93 -3.92 -8.26
N PHE A 161 24.85 -4.22 -6.95
CA PHE A 161 23.63 -4.00 -6.16
C PHE A 161 23.92 -3.21 -4.87
N PRO A 162 24.09 -1.88 -4.96
CA PRO A 162 24.32 -1.07 -3.77
C PRO A 162 23.18 -1.25 -2.77
N TRP A 163 23.51 -1.18 -1.48
CA TRP A 163 22.49 -1.27 -0.43
C TRP A 163 21.60 -0.02 -0.45
N THR A 164 20.41 -0.16 -1.02
CA THR A 164 19.45 0.93 -1.26
C THR A 164 18.59 1.28 -0.04
N THR A 165 18.58 0.45 0.99
CA THR A 165 18.01 0.83 2.29
C THR A 165 19.05 1.68 3.00
N ALA A 166 19.02 2.99 2.74
CA ALA A 166 20.02 3.94 3.18
C ALA A 166 19.40 5.29 3.55
N THR A 167 20.12 6.08 4.33
CA THR A 167 19.73 7.44 4.72
C THR A 167 20.98 8.29 4.99
N PRO A 168 20.96 9.59 4.66
CA PRO A 168 22.06 10.49 5.02
C PRO A 168 22.17 10.62 6.54
N ILE A 169 23.40 10.77 7.03
CA ILE A 169 23.70 10.98 8.45
C ILE A 169 24.38 12.33 8.68
N ILE A 170 24.23 12.84 9.90
CA ILE A 170 24.97 14.00 10.38
C ILE A 170 26.18 13.47 11.15
N ALA A 171 27.37 13.61 10.57
CA ALA A 171 28.60 13.26 11.25
C ALA A 171 28.91 14.24 12.40
N GLY A 172 29.40 13.71 13.53
CA GLY A 172 29.82 14.50 14.69
C GLY A 172 29.74 13.75 16.01
N ASP A 173 29.50 14.51 17.08
CA ASP A 173 29.57 14.00 18.45
C ASP A 173 28.20 13.60 19.02
N GLN A 174 27.11 13.92 18.33
CA GLN A 174 25.75 13.67 18.79
C GLN A 174 25.14 12.44 18.12
N ALA A 175 24.47 11.61 18.91
CA ALA A 175 23.65 10.51 18.39
C ALA A 175 22.32 11.06 17.85
N GLN A 176 21.91 10.56 16.70
CA GLN A 176 20.63 10.86 16.06
C GLN A 176 19.86 9.58 15.81
N THR A 177 18.54 9.67 15.72
CA THR A 177 17.69 8.55 15.29
C THR A 177 17.47 8.63 13.79
N TYR A 178 17.94 7.62 13.07
CA TYR A 178 17.79 7.49 11.63
C TYR A 178 16.75 6.43 11.31
N THR A 179 15.76 6.79 10.49
CA THR A 179 14.71 5.88 10.03
C THR A 179 14.93 5.60 8.55
N MET A 180 15.01 4.31 8.18
CA MET A 180 15.14 3.85 6.80
C MET A 180 13.94 2.98 6.44
N THR A 181 13.40 3.17 5.25
CA THR A 181 12.35 2.31 4.68
C THR A 181 12.98 1.38 3.65
N PRO A 182 12.74 0.06 3.73
CA PRO A 182 13.22 -0.87 2.71
C PRO A 182 12.74 -0.47 1.31
N ALA A 183 13.63 -0.48 0.32
CA ALA A 183 13.29 -0.14 -1.07
C ALA A 183 12.33 -1.14 -1.72
N VAL A 184 12.29 -2.38 -1.20
CA VAL A 184 11.38 -3.45 -1.61
C VAL A 184 10.73 -4.06 -0.37
N PRO A 185 9.50 -4.60 -0.47
CA PRO A 185 8.86 -5.29 0.65
C PRO A 185 9.73 -6.45 1.18
N VAL A 186 9.98 -6.47 2.49
CA VAL A 186 10.72 -7.56 3.16
C VAL A 186 9.86 -8.11 4.29
N GLU A 187 9.63 -9.42 4.29
CA GLU A 187 8.94 -10.11 5.38
C GLU A 187 9.90 -10.38 6.55
N GLY A 188 9.40 -10.33 7.78
CA GLY A 188 10.19 -10.57 8.99
C GLY A 188 10.91 -11.91 9.02
N ALA A 189 10.28 -12.94 8.45
CA ALA A 189 10.84 -14.28 8.26
C ALA A 189 12.06 -14.31 7.33
N ARG A 190 12.19 -13.32 6.44
CA ARG A 190 13.29 -13.21 5.48
C ARG A 190 14.47 -12.38 6.00
N ILE A 191 14.38 -11.86 7.22
CA ILE A 191 15.44 -11.08 7.85
C ILE A 191 16.16 -12.00 8.85
N ARG A 192 16.94 -12.95 8.34
CA ARG A 192 17.80 -13.79 9.20
C ARG A 192 19.07 -13.05 9.55
N HIS A 193 19.76 -12.54 8.53
CA HIS A 193 20.97 -11.74 8.71
C HIS A 193 20.62 -10.26 8.53
N LEU A 194 21.06 -9.44 9.48
CA LEU A 194 21.02 -7.99 9.41
C LEU A 194 22.45 -7.49 9.27
N MET A 195 22.72 -6.74 8.21
CA MET A 195 24.01 -6.10 7.95
C MET A 195 23.81 -4.60 7.94
N ILE A 196 24.60 -3.88 8.72
CA ILE A 196 24.55 -2.42 8.83
C ILE A 196 25.93 -1.87 8.48
N ARG A 197 25.95 -0.90 7.57
CA ARG A 197 27.09 -0.05 7.31
C ARG A 197 26.90 1.25 8.11
N PRO A 198 27.51 1.38 9.30
CA PRO A 198 27.23 2.50 10.20
C PRO A 198 27.63 3.86 9.62
N THR A 199 28.60 3.87 8.72
CA THR A 199 29.03 5.06 7.96
C THR A 199 29.78 4.62 6.71
N ASP A 200 29.88 5.49 5.71
CA ASP A 200 30.63 5.31 4.47
C ASP A 200 32.07 5.85 4.52
N ALA A 201 32.59 6.19 5.71
CA ALA A 201 33.94 6.69 5.89
C ALA A 201 34.85 5.72 6.65
N ALA A 202 36.11 5.62 6.21
CA ALA A 202 37.19 4.95 6.94
C ALA A 202 37.71 5.81 8.11
N GLY A 203 38.23 5.16 9.16
CA GLY A 203 38.83 5.83 10.30
C GLY A 203 37.83 6.62 11.15
N ALA A 204 36.55 6.27 11.08
CA ALA A 204 35.46 6.87 11.83
C ALA A 204 35.16 6.05 13.10
N ASP A 205 35.05 6.71 14.24
CA ASP A 205 34.43 6.12 15.43
C ASP A 205 32.91 6.19 15.31
N PHE A 206 32.23 5.10 15.63
CA PHE A 206 30.77 5.03 15.70
C PHE A 206 30.30 4.54 17.07
N ALA A 207 29.07 4.90 17.43
CA ALA A 207 28.39 4.42 18.63
C ALA A 207 26.90 4.22 18.34
N VAL A 208 26.43 2.98 18.44
CA VAL A 208 25.03 2.60 18.26
C VAL A 208 24.38 2.46 19.63
N GLU A 209 23.32 3.21 19.88
CA GLU A 209 22.52 3.14 21.11
C GLU A 209 21.39 2.11 20.98
N SER A 210 20.74 2.06 19.81
CA SER A 210 19.72 1.06 19.50
C SER A 210 19.59 0.75 18.01
N VAL A 211 19.11 -0.45 17.73
CA VAL A 211 18.65 -0.90 16.40
C VAL A 211 17.27 -1.49 16.56
N ARG A 212 16.30 -1.08 15.75
CA ARG A 212 14.91 -1.55 15.84
C ARG A 212 14.35 -1.87 14.46
N LEU A 213 13.72 -3.03 14.34
CA LEU A 213 12.88 -3.38 13.21
C LEU A 213 11.44 -3.05 13.57
N VAL A 214 10.84 -2.09 12.85
CA VAL A 214 9.43 -1.70 12.99
C VAL A 214 8.64 -2.46 11.94
N PHE A 215 7.76 -3.36 12.39
CA PHE A 215 6.89 -4.13 11.50
C PHE A 215 5.59 -3.39 11.25
N ARG A 216 4.94 -3.71 10.12
CA ARG A 216 3.73 -3.02 9.67
C ARG A 216 2.59 -3.10 10.68
N ARG A 217 2.34 -4.25 11.34
CA ARG A 217 1.32 -4.35 12.40
C ARG A 217 1.57 -3.35 13.53
N GLU A 218 2.82 -3.19 13.93
CA GLU A 218 3.23 -2.21 14.94
C GLU A 218 2.98 -0.78 14.45
N GLN A 219 3.37 -0.47 13.21
CA GLN A 219 3.12 0.85 12.62
C GLN A 219 1.62 1.15 12.48
N LEU A 220 0.84 0.19 11.99
CA LEU A 220 -0.60 0.36 11.82
C LEU A 220 -1.30 0.48 13.18
N ALA A 221 -0.82 -0.19 14.22
CA ALA A 221 -1.34 -0.01 15.56
C ALA A 221 -1.04 1.37 16.15
N SER A 222 -0.01 2.09 15.67
CA SER A 222 0.39 3.40 16.21
C SER A 222 -0.32 4.59 15.56
N VAL A 223 -0.94 4.40 14.41
CA VAL A 223 -1.69 5.45 13.70
C VAL A 223 -3.21 5.27 13.87
N PRO A 224 -4.04 6.31 13.68
CA PRO A 224 -5.50 6.16 13.63
C PRO A 224 -6.01 5.39 12.39
N SER A 225 -7.32 5.18 12.32
CA SER A 225 -7.98 4.60 11.13
C SER A 225 -7.99 5.60 9.99
N GLY A 226 -7.82 5.11 8.77
CA GLY A 226 -7.64 6.01 7.63
C GLY A 226 -7.30 5.32 6.32
N VAL A 227 -7.04 6.12 5.30
CA VAL A 227 -6.69 5.65 3.96
C VAL A 227 -5.18 5.49 3.84
N SER A 228 -4.73 4.34 3.34
CA SER A 228 -3.32 4.07 3.05
C SER A 228 -3.18 3.00 1.98
N TRP A 229 -1.98 2.84 1.40
CA TRP A 229 -1.68 1.71 0.52
C TRP A 229 -1.23 0.51 1.33
N GLN A 230 -1.88 -0.65 1.13
CA GLN A 230 -1.55 -1.88 1.85
C GLN A 230 -1.30 -3.03 0.87
N GLY A 231 -0.22 -3.76 1.08
CA GLY A 231 0.15 -4.95 0.31
C GLY A 231 -0.10 -6.24 1.07
N LEU A 232 -0.78 -7.21 0.48
CA LEU A 232 -0.88 -8.57 1.03
C LEU A 232 -0.43 -9.55 -0.04
N ARG A 233 0.68 -10.27 0.19
CA ARG A 233 1.36 -11.14 -0.80
C ARG A 233 1.54 -10.44 -2.14
N ASP A 234 2.27 -9.32 -2.13
CA ASP A 234 2.64 -8.51 -3.30
C ASP A 234 1.49 -7.88 -4.10
N ILE A 235 0.25 -8.06 -3.65
CA ILE A 235 -0.91 -7.37 -4.23
C ILE A 235 -1.19 -6.14 -3.38
N PHE A 236 -0.95 -4.96 -3.96
CA PHE A 236 -1.17 -3.68 -3.31
C PHE A 236 -2.54 -3.10 -3.67
N ARG A 237 -3.21 -2.56 -2.66
CA ARG A 237 -4.49 -1.86 -2.80
C ARG A 237 -4.47 -0.62 -1.95
N GLU A 238 -4.98 0.47 -2.50
CA GLU A 238 -5.47 1.57 -1.68
C GLU A 238 -6.55 1.03 -0.76
N THR A 239 -6.44 1.32 0.53
CA THR A 239 -7.11 0.57 1.57
C THR A 239 -7.62 1.54 2.61
N LEU A 240 -8.89 1.38 2.98
CA LEU A 240 -9.40 1.93 4.23
C LEU A 240 -9.01 0.96 5.35
N VAL A 241 -8.18 1.42 6.28
CA VAL A 241 -7.71 0.68 7.44
C VAL A 241 -8.60 1.03 8.62
N THR A 242 -9.23 0.02 9.21
CA THR A 242 -10.06 0.14 10.42
C THR A 242 -9.53 -0.78 11.52
N ARG A 243 -9.98 -0.57 12.75
CA ARG A 243 -9.64 -1.42 13.90
C ARG A 243 -10.90 -2.02 14.50
N SER A 244 -10.85 -3.25 14.98
CA SER A 244 -11.95 -3.79 15.79
C SER A 244 -12.14 -2.95 17.07
N PRO A 245 -13.39 -2.59 17.48
CA PRO A 245 -14.69 -2.91 16.87
C PRO A 245 -15.29 -1.76 16.03
N GLU A 246 -14.46 -0.94 15.39
CA GLU A 246 -14.88 0.27 14.69
C GLU A 246 -15.89 0.01 13.57
N THR A 247 -16.72 1.02 13.36
CA THR A 247 -17.62 1.13 12.22
C THR A 247 -17.38 2.45 11.49
N VAL A 248 -17.22 2.39 10.18
CA VAL A 248 -17.16 3.57 9.31
C VAL A 248 -18.47 3.71 8.55
N ARG A 249 -19.10 4.89 8.60
CA ARG A 249 -20.41 5.13 7.95
C ARG A 249 -20.32 6.18 6.86
N PHE A 250 -20.78 5.81 5.66
CA PHE A 250 -20.81 6.68 4.49
C PHE A 250 -22.26 7.00 4.12
N GLN A 251 -22.57 8.28 3.94
CA GLN A 251 -23.81 8.69 3.27
C GLN A 251 -23.57 8.66 1.77
N VAL A 252 -24.30 7.81 1.04
CA VAL A 252 -24.13 7.63 -0.41
C VAL A 252 -25.48 7.55 -1.09
N THR A 253 -25.59 8.14 -2.28
CA THR A 253 -26.73 7.89 -3.17
C THR A 253 -26.35 6.78 -4.13
N LEU A 254 -27.04 5.64 -4.03
CA LEU A 254 -26.70 4.48 -4.84
C LEU A 254 -27.13 4.67 -6.31
N PRO A 255 -26.32 4.21 -7.29
CA PRO A 255 -26.76 4.17 -8.68
C PRO A 255 -27.94 3.20 -8.88
N SER A 256 -28.48 3.13 -10.10
CA SER A 256 -29.67 2.32 -10.43
C SER A 256 -29.42 0.81 -10.39
N ARG A 257 -28.17 0.37 -10.58
CA ARG A 257 -27.77 -1.06 -10.49
C ARG A 257 -26.46 -1.18 -9.69
N PRO A 258 -26.52 -0.88 -8.39
CA PRO A 258 -25.34 -0.72 -7.56
C PRO A 258 -24.74 -2.06 -7.16
N VAL A 259 -23.42 -2.16 -7.25
CA VAL A 259 -22.64 -3.28 -6.75
C VAL A 259 -21.41 -2.74 -6.03
N LEU A 260 -21.14 -3.24 -4.82
CA LEU A 260 -19.94 -2.87 -4.08
C LEU A 260 -18.84 -3.89 -4.34
N HIS A 261 -17.73 -3.43 -4.91
CA HIS A 261 -16.49 -4.18 -4.98
C HIS A 261 -15.62 -3.81 -3.79
N VAL A 262 -15.12 -4.81 -3.08
CA VAL A 262 -14.18 -4.62 -1.98
C VAL A 262 -13.32 -5.86 -1.81
N ALA A 263 -12.04 -5.72 -1.51
CA ALA A 263 -11.20 -6.81 -1.08
C ALA A 263 -11.05 -6.77 0.44
N LEU A 264 -11.35 -7.87 1.12
CA LEU A 264 -11.16 -7.97 2.57
C LEU A 264 -9.76 -8.52 2.84
N GLY A 265 -9.09 -8.01 3.86
CA GLY A 265 -7.78 -8.49 4.25
C GLY A 265 -7.43 -8.16 5.69
N THR A 266 -6.47 -8.86 6.25
CA THR A 266 -5.93 -8.55 7.58
C THR A 266 -4.48 -9.05 7.68
N PRO A 267 -3.59 -8.32 8.37
CA PRO A 267 -2.28 -8.83 8.76
C PRO A 267 -2.35 -9.67 10.05
N GLU A 268 -3.52 -9.84 10.66
CA GLU A 268 -3.68 -10.42 12.00
C GLU A 268 -3.87 -11.94 11.93
N ASP A 269 -3.14 -12.67 12.77
CA ASP A 269 -3.17 -14.14 12.77
C ASP A 269 -4.51 -14.69 13.31
N GLY A 270 -5.21 -13.91 14.14
CA GLY A 270 -6.53 -14.24 14.68
C GLY A 270 -7.69 -13.96 13.73
N PRO A 271 -8.87 -14.55 13.96
CA PRO A 271 -10.04 -14.34 13.11
C PRO A 271 -10.55 -12.90 13.16
N VAL A 272 -10.92 -12.35 12.00
CA VAL A 272 -11.50 -11.02 11.86
C VAL A 272 -12.82 -11.11 11.09
N THR A 273 -13.91 -10.66 11.69
CA THR A 273 -15.24 -10.68 11.08
C THR A 273 -15.59 -9.31 10.51
N PHE A 274 -15.70 -9.25 9.19
CA PHE A 274 -16.12 -8.09 8.43
C PHE A 274 -17.62 -8.10 8.25
N LYS A 275 -18.27 -6.95 8.40
CA LYS A 275 -19.69 -6.76 8.14
C LYS A 275 -19.91 -5.50 7.30
N ILE A 276 -20.77 -5.63 6.30
CA ILE A 276 -21.26 -4.51 5.49
C ILE A 276 -22.75 -4.40 5.75
N GLY A 277 -23.17 -3.22 6.21
CA GLY A 277 -24.55 -2.88 6.52
C GLY A 277 -25.05 -1.76 5.62
N VAL A 278 -26.34 -1.76 5.34
CA VAL A 278 -27.03 -0.69 4.61
C VAL A 278 -28.25 -0.28 5.41
N ARG A 279 -28.32 0.99 5.77
CA ARG A 279 -29.48 1.60 6.43
C ARG A 279 -30.18 2.58 5.49
N ARG A 280 -31.50 2.42 5.35
CA ARG A 280 -32.39 3.29 4.59
C ARG A 280 -33.68 3.52 5.39
N GLY A 281 -33.88 4.75 5.86
CA GLY A 281 -34.94 5.04 6.84
C GLY A 281 -34.75 4.16 8.08
N ASP A 282 -35.81 3.47 8.49
CA ASP A 282 -35.80 2.55 9.64
C ASP A 282 -35.29 1.14 9.29
N ARG A 283 -35.09 0.83 8.01
CA ARG A 283 -34.57 -0.47 7.58
C ARG A 283 -33.05 -0.47 7.70
N ASP A 284 -32.52 -1.30 8.59
CA ASP A 284 -31.10 -1.63 8.69
C ASP A 284 -30.89 -3.10 8.29
N ALA A 285 -29.99 -3.36 7.36
CA ALA A 285 -29.76 -4.69 6.81
C ALA A 285 -28.25 -4.99 6.68
N ALA A 286 -27.82 -6.13 7.23
CA ALA A 286 -26.51 -6.68 6.94
C ALA A 286 -26.53 -7.32 5.55
N VAL A 287 -25.83 -6.73 4.59
CA VAL A 287 -25.75 -7.23 3.20
C VAL A 287 -24.56 -8.18 3.00
N MET A 288 -23.60 -8.17 3.92
CA MET A 288 -22.51 -9.15 3.95
C MET A 288 -21.97 -9.29 5.37
N THR A 289 -21.69 -10.53 5.78
CA THR A 289 -20.86 -10.86 6.95
C THR A 289 -19.85 -11.92 6.52
N ARG A 290 -18.56 -11.70 6.80
CA ARG A 290 -17.48 -12.61 6.42
C ARG A 290 -16.37 -12.62 7.46
N THR A 291 -16.06 -13.79 7.99
CA THR A 291 -14.89 -14.01 8.84
C THR A 291 -13.70 -14.45 8.01
N LEU A 292 -12.59 -13.74 8.14
CA LEU A 292 -11.27 -14.15 7.65
C LEU A 292 -10.51 -14.83 8.78
N THR A 293 -9.99 -16.02 8.52
CA THR A 293 -9.18 -16.82 9.46
C THR A 293 -7.75 -17.03 8.98
N THR A 294 -7.37 -16.38 7.88
CA THR A 294 -6.00 -16.46 7.37
C THR A 294 -5.51 -15.08 7.00
N PRO A 295 -4.37 -14.65 7.55
CA PRO A 295 -3.81 -13.34 7.27
C PRO A 295 -3.12 -13.27 5.91
N TYR A 296 -2.64 -12.06 5.59
CA TYR A 296 -1.72 -11.79 4.49
C TYR A 296 -2.24 -12.18 3.09
N ARG A 297 -3.56 -12.22 2.90
CA ARG A 297 -4.18 -12.35 1.58
C ARG A 297 -5.37 -11.43 1.42
N TRP A 298 -5.60 -11.00 0.18
CA TRP A 298 -6.85 -10.36 -0.19
C TRP A 298 -7.90 -11.40 -0.53
N GLU A 299 -9.10 -11.21 0.00
CA GLU A 299 -10.30 -11.95 -0.37
C GLU A 299 -11.30 -11.00 -1.07
N PRO A 300 -11.32 -10.96 -2.42
CA PRO A 300 -12.22 -10.11 -3.17
C PRO A 300 -13.70 -10.48 -2.92
N ARG A 301 -14.54 -9.45 -2.86
CA ARG A 301 -15.98 -9.56 -2.70
C ARG A 301 -16.70 -8.58 -3.63
N VAL A 302 -17.84 -9.07 -4.09
CA VAL A 302 -18.80 -8.33 -4.90
C VAL A 302 -20.12 -8.45 -4.15
N VAL A 303 -20.57 -7.35 -3.54
CA VAL A 303 -21.77 -7.31 -2.71
C VAL A 303 -22.87 -6.64 -3.50
N ASP A 304 -23.97 -7.36 -3.68
CA ASP A 304 -25.14 -6.84 -4.38
C ASP A 304 -25.87 -5.82 -3.49
N LEU A 305 -26.09 -4.62 -4.04
CA LEU A 305 -26.81 -3.54 -3.38
C LEU A 305 -28.12 -3.21 -4.11
N ALA A 306 -28.50 -3.98 -5.13
CA ALA A 306 -29.69 -3.75 -5.94
C ALA A 306 -30.99 -3.52 -5.14
N PRO A 307 -31.24 -4.18 -3.98
CA PRO A 307 -32.42 -3.90 -3.16
C PRO A 307 -32.55 -2.44 -2.65
N PHE A 308 -31.47 -1.66 -2.75
CA PHE A 308 -31.38 -0.27 -2.28
C PHE A 308 -31.11 0.72 -3.43
N ALA A 309 -31.21 0.28 -4.69
CA ALA A 309 -30.89 1.07 -5.86
C ALA A 309 -31.60 2.43 -5.93
N GLY A 310 -30.87 3.45 -6.42
CA GLY A 310 -31.40 4.79 -6.67
C GLY A 310 -31.76 5.62 -5.43
N ALA A 311 -31.50 5.11 -4.22
CA ALA A 311 -31.83 5.79 -2.97
C ALA A 311 -30.58 6.32 -2.23
N PRO A 312 -30.71 7.42 -1.47
CA PRO A 312 -29.75 7.76 -0.43
C PRO A 312 -29.79 6.72 0.69
N VAL A 313 -28.62 6.24 1.10
CA VAL A 313 -28.46 5.25 2.17
C VAL A 313 -27.25 5.60 3.04
N THR A 314 -27.22 5.06 4.25
CA THR A 314 -26.02 4.95 5.06
C THR A 314 -25.40 3.58 4.87
N LEU A 315 -24.23 3.51 4.23
CA LEU A 315 -23.44 2.28 4.10
C LEU A 315 -22.46 2.20 5.28
N SER A 316 -22.46 1.10 6.03
CA SER A 316 -21.53 0.88 7.14
C SER A 316 -20.55 -0.24 6.83
N LEU A 317 -19.25 0.02 7.06
CA LEU A 317 -18.19 -0.98 7.05
C LEU A 317 -17.71 -1.18 8.50
N SER A 318 -17.86 -2.37 9.06
CA SER A 318 -17.44 -2.66 10.44
C SER A 318 -16.66 -3.95 10.53
N ALA A 319 -15.69 -4.01 11.43
CA ALA A 319 -14.93 -5.22 11.69
C ALA A 319 -14.89 -5.52 13.18
N THR A 320 -15.01 -6.80 13.54
CA THR A 320 -14.93 -7.26 14.93
C THR A 320 -14.00 -8.46 15.06
N SER A 321 -13.33 -8.57 16.19
CA SER A 321 -12.49 -9.69 16.60
C SER A 321 -12.51 -9.81 18.13
N ASP A 322 -11.91 -10.86 18.66
CA ASP A 322 -11.77 -11.07 20.10
C ASP A 322 -10.84 -10.04 20.78
N LYS A 323 -10.03 -9.31 19.99
CA LYS A 323 -9.05 -8.34 20.47
C LYS A 323 -9.34 -6.95 19.91
N ASP A 324 -9.58 -6.00 20.80
CA ASP A 324 -9.67 -4.59 20.42
C ASP A 324 -8.38 -4.12 19.72
N GLY A 325 -8.55 -3.29 18.70
CA GLY A 325 -7.43 -2.78 17.92
C GLY A 325 -6.97 -3.69 16.79
N THR A 326 -7.52 -4.91 16.64
CA THR A 326 -7.22 -5.82 15.52
C THR A 326 -7.44 -5.11 14.19
N ILE A 327 -6.44 -5.15 13.32
CA ILE A 327 -6.44 -4.44 12.05
C ILE A 327 -7.35 -5.16 11.03
N ALA A 328 -8.26 -4.39 10.44
CA ALA A 328 -9.11 -4.82 9.33
C ALA A 328 -8.85 -3.92 8.11
N LEU A 329 -8.63 -4.56 6.95
CA LEU A 329 -8.29 -3.90 5.70
C LEU A 329 -9.44 -4.02 4.71
N TRP A 330 -9.98 -2.87 4.29
CA TRP A 330 -10.97 -2.76 3.23
C TRP A 330 -10.27 -2.24 1.97
N GLY A 331 -9.82 -3.15 1.11
CA GLY A 331 -9.06 -2.86 -0.09
C GLY A 331 -9.94 -2.39 -1.24
N ALA A 332 -9.65 -1.19 -1.75
CA ALA A 332 -10.29 -0.51 -2.87
C ALA A 332 -11.84 -0.57 -2.85
N PRO A 333 -12.51 -0.19 -1.74
CA PRO A 333 -13.95 -0.27 -1.64
C PRO A 333 -14.60 0.74 -2.59
N ALA A 334 -15.31 0.24 -3.59
CA ALA A 334 -15.94 1.07 -4.62
C ALA A 334 -17.33 0.53 -4.99
N ILE A 335 -18.32 1.41 -4.91
CA ILE A 335 -19.66 1.15 -5.46
C ILE A 335 -19.59 1.48 -6.94
N ARG A 336 -20.00 0.53 -7.77
CA ARG A 336 -20.02 0.67 -9.23
C ARG A 336 -21.44 0.45 -9.74
N GLN A 337 -21.71 0.97 -10.93
CA GLN A 337 -22.87 0.56 -11.70
C GLN A 337 -22.53 -0.70 -12.49
N ARG A 338 -23.31 -1.78 -12.32
CA ARG A 338 -23.17 -2.98 -13.15
C ARG A 338 -23.43 -2.64 -14.63
N ALA A 339 -22.72 -3.26 -15.57
CA ALA A 339 -22.99 -3.12 -17.00
C ALA A 339 -24.44 -3.49 -17.33
N ALA A 340 -25.10 -2.74 -18.23
CA ALA A 340 -26.36 -3.23 -18.79
C ALA A 340 -26.08 -4.53 -19.57
N PRO A 341 -26.91 -5.57 -19.44
CA PRO A 341 -26.72 -6.83 -20.18
C PRO A 341 -26.54 -6.62 -21.69
N ASP A 342 -27.20 -5.59 -22.23
CA ASP A 342 -27.23 -5.28 -23.67
C ASP A 342 -26.37 -4.05 -24.03
N ALA A 343 -25.28 -3.81 -23.31
CA ALA A 343 -24.35 -2.74 -23.65
C ALA A 343 -23.72 -3.03 -25.03
N GLY A 344 -24.31 -2.46 -26.08
CA GLY A 344 -23.86 -2.67 -27.46
C GLY A 344 -22.46 -2.10 -27.74
N PRO A 345 -21.92 -2.37 -28.94
CA PRO A 345 -20.66 -1.80 -29.40
C PRO A 345 -20.69 -0.27 -29.29
N GLY A 346 -19.73 0.32 -28.56
CA GLY A 346 -19.65 1.77 -28.32
C GLY A 346 -20.08 2.23 -26.92
N ALA A 347 -20.53 1.33 -26.04
CA ALA A 347 -20.67 1.67 -24.62
C ALA A 347 -19.30 2.03 -24.00
N PRO A 348 -19.21 3.03 -23.11
CA PRO A 348 -17.95 3.40 -22.47
C PRO A 348 -17.30 2.19 -21.76
N ALA A 349 -15.99 2.03 -21.94
CA ALA A 349 -15.23 1.00 -21.24
C ALA A 349 -15.42 1.13 -19.73
N GLN A 350 -15.95 0.07 -19.08
CA GLN A 350 -16.21 0.09 -17.64
C GLN A 350 -14.99 -0.29 -16.80
N ILE A 351 -13.96 -0.84 -17.45
CA ILE A 351 -12.70 -1.25 -16.85
C ILE A 351 -11.58 -0.81 -17.79
N VAL A 352 -10.61 -0.08 -17.25
CA VAL A 352 -9.34 0.21 -17.91
C VAL A 352 -8.27 -0.64 -17.24
N ILE A 353 -7.53 -1.41 -18.04
CA ILE A 353 -6.35 -2.13 -17.58
C ILE A 353 -5.16 -1.38 -18.17
N LEU A 354 -4.35 -0.77 -17.31
CA LEU A 354 -3.09 -0.16 -17.68
C LEU A 354 -1.96 -1.16 -17.44
N ILE A 355 -1.21 -1.48 -18.49
CA ILE A 355 0.00 -2.29 -18.40
C ILE A 355 1.17 -1.34 -18.68
N HIS A 356 2.11 -1.26 -17.74
CA HIS A 356 3.32 -0.47 -17.88
C HIS A 356 4.53 -1.41 -17.78
N GLY A 357 5.38 -1.40 -18.79
CA GLY A 357 6.60 -2.20 -18.81
C GLY A 357 7.83 -1.31 -18.76
N ASP A 358 8.62 -1.45 -17.70
CA ASP A 358 9.93 -0.80 -17.60
C ASP A 358 10.96 -1.59 -18.42
N THR A 359 11.96 -0.91 -18.95
CA THR A 359 13.08 -1.47 -19.73
C THR A 359 12.72 -2.15 -21.06
N LEU A 360 11.45 -2.10 -21.50
CA LEU A 360 11.05 -2.54 -22.84
C LEU A 360 11.56 -1.55 -23.90
N ARG A 361 12.64 -1.91 -24.59
CA ARG A 361 13.24 -1.04 -25.62
C ARG A 361 12.47 -1.14 -26.93
N LYS A 362 12.08 0.01 -27.47
CA LYS A 362 11.34 0.14 -28.75
C LYS A 362 12.01 -0.64 -29.89
N ASP A 363 13.34 -0.52 -30.01
CA ASP A 363 14.15 -1.13 -31.07
C ASP A 363 14.22 -2.66 -31.01
N HIS A 364 13.76 -3.28 -29.93
CA HIS A 364 13.75 -4.74 -29.73
C HIS A 364 12.33 -5.33 -29.71
N LEU A 365 11.32 -4.55 -30.11
CA LEU A 365 9.92 -5.01 -30.19
C LEU A 365 9.51 -5.18 -31.66
N ASP A 366 8.96 -6.35 -31.99
CA ASP A 366 8.49 -6.71 -33.33
C ASP A 366 7.33 -5.83 -33.82
N VAL A 367 6.56 -5.24 -32.89
CA VAL A 367 5.53 -4.23 -33.22
C VAL A 367 6.13 -2.96 -33.84
N TYR A 368 7.41 -2.66 -33.56
CA TYR A 368 8.15 -1.51 -34.13
C TYR A 368 9.19 -1.91 -35.18
N GLY A 369 9.14 -3.15 -35.69
CA GLY A 369 9.97 -3.59 -36.81
C GLY A 369 11.22 -4.41 -36.44
N TYR A 370 11.36 -4.84 -35.19
CA TYR A 370 12.41 -5.81 -34.83
C TYR A 370 12.18 -7.15 -35.54
N GLU A 371 13.25 -7.77 -36.04
CA GLU A 371 13.16 -8.94 -36.93
C GLU A 371 12.55 -10.18 -36.26
N ARG A 372 12.79 -10.35 -34.95
CA ARG A 372 12.30 -11.50 -34.19
C ARG A 372 10.97 -11.17 -33.52
N PRO A 373 10.00 -12.10 -33.45
CA PRO A 373 8.73 -11.91 -32.77
C PRO A 373 8.92 -11.91 -31.25
N THR A 374 9.46 -10.83 -30.70
CA THR A 374 9.83 -10.70 -29.28
C THR A 374 8.63 -10.40 -28.39
N ALA A 375 7.56 -9.78 -28.91
CA ALA A 375 6.36 -9.44 -28.15
C ALA A 375 5.06 -9.71 -28.95
N PRO A 376 4.78 -10.97 -29.34
CA PRO A 376 3.65 -11.32 -30.20
C PRO A 376 2.29 -10.91 -29.62
N THR A 377 2.14 -10.92 -28.29
CA THR A 377 0.92 -10.44 -27.63
C THR A 377 0.74 -8.93 -27.76
N LEU A 378 1.81 -8.13 -27.62
CA LEU A 378 1.75 -6.69 -27.83
C LEU A 378 1.47 -6.35 -29.29
N ARG A 379 2.06 -7.09 -30.23
CA ARG A 379 1.77 -6.97 -31.66
C ARG A 379 0.29 -7.22 -31.97
N ARG A 380 -0.30 -8.25 -31.38
CA ARG A 380 -1.74 -8.53 -31.53
C ARG A 380 -2.60 -7.41 -30.94
N LEU A 381 -2.29 -6.92 -29.73
CA LEU A 381 -3.01 -5.82 -29.10
C LEU A 381 -2.92 -4.52 -29.92
N ALA A 382 -1.76 -4.23 -30.51
CA ALA A 382 -1.58 -3.08 -31.39
C ALA A 382 -2.38 -3.22 -32.69
N GLY A 383 -2.44 -4.42 -33.28
CA GLY A 383 -3.23 -4.69 -34.49
C GLY A 383 -4.75 -4.66 -34.28
N GLU A 384 -5.21 -4.94 -33.06
CA GLU A 384 -6.62 -4.83 -32.65
C GLU A 384 -6.96 -3.44 -32.07
N GLY A 385 -5.98 -2.55 -31.94
CA GLY A 385 -6.08 -1.29 -31.20
C GLY A 385 -5.38 -0.12 -31.88
N ALA A 386 -4.78 0.75 -31.06
CA ALA A 386 -3.98 1.88 -31.52
C ALA A 386 -2.53 1.68 -31.10
N LEU A 387 -1.61 1.88 -32.05
CA LEU A 387 -0.18 1.93 -31.82
C LEU A 387 0.28 3.39 -31.91
N PHE A 388 1.13 3.81 -30.99
CA PHE A 388 1.71 5.15 -30.99
C PHE A 388 3.20 5.06 -31.34
N ASP A 389 3.61 5.63 -32.47
CA ASP A 389 5.00 5.54 -32.95
C ASP A 389 5.97 6.46 -32.19
N ASN A 390 5.45 7.49 -31.53
CA ASN A 390 6.21 8.55 -30.84
C ASN A 390 5.80 8.67 -29.36
N ALA A 391 5.84 7.55 -28.63
CA ALA A 391 5.54 7.50 -27.19
C ALA A 391 6.68 8.01 -26.31
#